data_AF-A0A417D0X9-F1
#
_entry.id   AF-A0A417D0X9-F1
#
_cell.length_a   1.000
_cell.length_b   1.000
_cell.length_c   1.000
_cell.angle_alpha   90.00
_cell.angle_beta   90.00
_cell.angle_gamma   90.00
#
_symmetry.space_group_name_H-M   'P 1'
#
loop_
_entity.id
_entity.type
_entity.pdbx_description
1 polymer ?
#
loop_
_entity_poly.entity_id
_entity_poly.type
_entity_poly.pdbx_seq_one_letter_code
_entity_poly.pdbx_strand_id
1 'polypeptide(L)'
;MSKKMWKKLSALLLMVVMVLTMSLSVQAAAVKMNKAKATLYPGQKVTLKVTGTSKKAKWSSSNAKVAKVSKGKVTAVKKGKATIKAKVGKKTYTCKITVKAPALSQKKLNVTVGSKATVKLNGTKIKSVSSSNKKVATITKKV
;
A
#
# COMPACT_ATOMS: atom_id res chain seq x y z
N MET A 1 19.28 -19.70 -59.04
CA MET A 1 18.32 -18.84 -58.30
C MET A 1 18.85 -17.40 -58.30
N SER A 2 18.12 -16.43 -58.85
CA SER A 2 18.66 -15.05 -58.96
C SER A 2 18.83 -14.41 -57.57
N LYS A 3 19.86 -13.58 -57.38
CA LYS A 3 20.10 -12.87 -56.10
C LYS A 3 18.88 -12.02 -55.68
N LYS A 4 18.08 -11.55 -56.65
CA LYS A 4 16.80 -10.86 -56.40
C LYS A 4 15.73 -11.81 -55.85
N MET A 5 15.66 -13.05 -56.35
CA MET A 5 14.71 -14.07 -55.92
C MET A 5 15.04 -14.61 -54.50
N TRP A 6 16.32 -14.77 -54.16
CA TRP A 6 16.73 -15.17 -52.81
C TRP A 6 16.46 -14.07 -51.77
N LYS A 7 16.65 -12.79 -52.11
CA LYS A 7 16.25 -11.67 -51.23
C LYS A 7 14.74 -11.62 -50.99
N LYS A 8 13.92 -11.93 -52.01
CA LYS A 8 12.45 -12.00 -51.90
C LYS A 8 12.00 -13.19 -51.04
N LEU A 9 12.62 -14.37 -51.22
CA LEU A 9 12.36 -15.57 -50.40
C LEU A 9 12.81 -15.42 -48.95
N SER A 10 13.97 -14.81 -48.71
CA SER A 10 14.48 -14.55 -47.36
C SER A 10 13.63 -13.52 -46.62
N ALA A 11 13.16 -12.47 -47.31
CA ALA A 11 12.22 -11.50 -46.76
C ALA A 11 10.85 -12.13 -46.44
N LEU A 12 10.36 -13.04 -47.29
CA LEU A 12 9.11 -13.76 -47.05
C LEU A 12 9.24 -14.76 -45.88
N LEU A 13 10.37 -15.45 -45.77
CA LEU A 13 10.67 -16.36 -44.65
C LEU A 13 10.82 -15.59 -43.33
N LEU A 14 11.46 -14.42 -43.34
CA LEU A 14 11.53 -13.52 -42.19
C LEU A 14 10.16 -12.99 -41.77
N MET A 15 9.29 -12.62 -42.71
CA MET A 15 7.91 -12.22 -42.40
C MET A 15 7.11 -13.39 -41.81
N VAL A 16 7.26 -14.61 -42.35
CA VAL A 16 6.57 -15.79 -41.83
C VAL A 16 7.07 -16.17 -40.43
N VAL A 17 8.37 -16.06 -40.13
CA VAL A 17 8.93 -16.27 -38.79
C VAL A 17 8.50 -15.16 -37.81
N MET A 18 8.36 -13.92 -38.28
CA MET A 18 7.88 -12.79 -37.47
C MET A 18 6.39 -12.93 -37.11
N VAL A 19 5.57 -13.52 -37.99
CA VAL A 19 4.16 -13.82 -37.73
C VAL A 19 4.01 -15.08 -36.85
N LEU A 20 4.86 -16.11 -37.02
CA LEU A 20 4.83 -17.33 -36.20
C LEU A 20 5.24 -17.08 -34.74
N THR A 21 6.13 -16.13 -34.48
CA THR A 21 6.62 -15.84 -33.12
C THR A 21 5.67 -14.96 -32.30
N MET A 22 4.60 -14.40 -32.88
CA MET A 22 3.59 -13.61 -32.15
C MET A 22 2.55 -14.47 -31.41
N SER A 23 2.71 -15.78 -31.33
CA SER A 23 1.89 -16.66 -30.50
C SER A 23 2.44 -16.81 -29.08
N LEU A 24 2.82 -15.69 -28.44
CA LEU A 24 3.04 -15.70 -27.00
C LEU A 24 1.67 -15.83 -26.35
N SER A 25 1.36 -17.03 -25.88
CA SER A 25 0.28 -17.27 -24.93
C SER A 25 0.53 -16.39 -23.70
N VAL A 26 -0.17 -15.24 -23.65
CA VAL A 26 -0.30 -14.47 -22.42
C VAL A 26 -1.03 -15.38 -21.43
N GLN A 27 -0.28 -16.15 -20.66
CA GLN A 27 -0.79 -16.82 -19.47
C GLN A 27 -1.30 -15.69 -18.59
N ALA A 28 -2.63 -15.47 -18.58
CA ALA A 28 -3.24 -14.34 -17.89
C ALA A 28 -2.89 -14.45 -16.40
N ALA A 29 -1.88 -13.71 -15.96
CA ALA A 29 -1.47 -13.68 -14.57
C ALA A 29 -2.70 -13.34 -13.71
N ALA A 30 -2.99 -14.18 -12.72
CA ALA A 30 -4.15 -13.99 -11.87
C ALA A 30 -4.07 -12.60 -11.22
N VAL A 31 -5.07 -11.76 -11.51
CA VAL A 31 -5.10 -10.38 -11.03
C VAL A 31 -5.16 -10.39 -9.50
N LYS A 32 -4.13 -9.82 -8.86
CA LYS A 32 -3.88 -9.86 -7.42
C LYS A 32 -3.71 -8.46 -6.86
N MET A 33 -4.16 -8.24 -5.63
CA MET A 33 -3.86 -7.02 -4.87
C MET A 33 -2.80 -7.28 -3.81
N ASN A 34 -1.90 -6.32 -3.60
CA ASN A 34 -0.78 -6.45 -2.65
C ASN A 34 -1.20 -6.57 -1.17
N LYS A 35 -2.33 -5.97 -0.78
CA LYS A 35 -2.82 -5.97 0.61
C LYS A 35 -4.34 -6.03 0.64
N ALA A 36 -4.89 -7.01 1.38
CA ALA A 36 -6.33 -7.10 1.64
C ALA A 36 -6.78 -6.29 2.86
N LYS A 37 -5.87 -5.98 3.78
CA LYS A 37 -6.13 -5.20 4.99
C LYS A 37 -4.93 -4.31 5.31
N ALA A 38 -5.18 -3.14 5.90
CA ALA A 38 -4.14 -2.29 6.46
C ALA A 38 -4.66 -1.53 7.69
N THR A 39 -3.80 -1.38 8.70
CA THR A 39 -4.05 -0.51 9.84
C THR A 39 -3.14 0.71 9.73
N LEU A 40 -3.72 1.89 9.87
CA LEU A 40 -3.03 3.17 9.74
C LEU A 40 -3.44 4.10 10.87
N TYR A 41 -2.67 5.17 11.05
CA TYR A 41 -2.99 6.32 11.87
C TYR A 41 -3.21 7.56 10.98
N PRO A 42 -3.92 8.58 11.47
CA PRO A 42 -4.14 9.82 10.73
C PRO A 42 -2.85 10.39 10.12
N GLY A 43 -2.91 10.80 8.85
CA GLY A 43 -1.77 11.33 8.10
C GLY A 43 -0.88 10.27 7.44
N GLN A 44 -0.95 9.00 7.86
CA GLN A 44 -0.20 7.93 7.20
C GLN A 44 -0.77 7.58 5.83
N LYS A 45 0.10 7.09 4.95
CA LYS A 45 -0.23 6.71 3.58
C LYS A 45 0.18 5.27 3.33
N VAL A 46 -0.58 4.55 2.52
CA VAL A 46 -0.22 3.22 2.01
C VAL A 46 -0.55 3.16 0.52
N THR A 47 0.32 2.54 -0.26
CA THR A 47 0.07 2.32 -1.68
C THR A 47 -0.46 0.91 -1.90
N LEU A 48 -1.63 0.83 -2.50
CA LEU A 48 -2.23 -0.41 -2.98
C LEU A 48 -1.86 -0.58 -4.46
N LYS A 49 -1.37 -1.76 -4.80
CA LYS A 49 -1.00 -2.14 -6.17
C LYS A 49 -1.82 -3.35 -6.59
N VAL A 50 -2.34 -3.28 -7.82
CA VAL A 50 -2.96 -4.42 -8.50
C VAL A 50 -1.97 -4.90 -9.55
N THR A 51 -1.62 -6.19 -9.52
CA THR A 51 -0.68 -6.84 -10.45
C THR A 51 -1.41 -7.87 -11.31
N GLY A 52 -0.79 -8.30 -12.40
CA GLY A 52 -1.37 -9.31 -13.31
C GLY A 52 -2.35 -8.73 -14.33
N THR A 53 -2.34 -7.41 -14.56
CA THR A 53 -3.16 -6.76 -15.56
C THR A 53 -2.46 -5.54 -16.15
N SER A 54 -2.64 -5.30 -17.44
CA SER A 54 -2.26 -4.05 -18.12
C SER A 54 -3.32 -2.96 -17.98
N LYS A 55 -4.53 -3.30 -17.51
CA LYS A 55 -5.66 -2.36 -17.37
C LYS A 55 -5.50 -1.50 -16.12
N LYS A 56 -5.82 -0.21 -16.25
CA LYS A 56 -5.83 0.72 -15.11
C LYS A 56 -6.97 0.37 -14.15
N ALA A 57 -6.67 0.32 -12.85
CA ALA A 57 -7.67 0.10 -11.81
C ALA A 57 -8.41 1.40 -11.48
N LYS A 58 -9.76 1.35 -11.44
CA LYS A 58 -10.59 2.44 -10.92
C LYS A 58 -10.73 2.29 -9.41
N TRP A 59 -10.28 3.29 -8.66
CA TRP A 59 -10.26 3.27 -7.20
C TRP A 59 -11.45 4.03 -6.62
N SER A 60 -12.02 3.51 -5.54
CA SER A 60 -13.05 4.18 -4.75
C SER A 60 -12.88 3.85 -3.26
N SER A 61 -13.40 4.71 -2.39
CA SER A 61 -13.43 4.49 -0.94
C SER A 61 -14.86 4.49 -0.46
N SER A 62 -15.20 3.55 0.43
CA SER A 62 -16.51 3.54 1.10
C SER A 62 -16.70 4.73 2.04
N ASN A 63 -15.61 5.35 2.50
CA ASN A 63 -15.66 6.52 3.38
C ASN A 63 -14.42 7.40 3.19
N ALA A 64 -14.52 8.40 2.32
CA ALA A 64 -13.45 9.36 2.04
C ALA A 64 -13.10 10.26 3.24
N LYS A 65 -13.99 10.40 4.23
CA LYS A 65 -13.70 11.13 5.48
C LYS A 65 -12.77 10.32 6.40
N VAL A 66 -12.70 8.99 6.24
CA VAL A 66 -11.82 8.08 7.01
C VAL A 66 -10.55 7.74 6.22
N ALA A 67 -10.69 7.35 4.96
CA ALA A 67 -9.56 7.03 4.08
C ALA A 67 -9.81 7.53 2.66
N LYS A 68 -8.95 8.40 2.15
CA LYS A 68 -8.97 8.86 0.75
C LYS A 68 -8.10 7.97 -0.11
N VAL A 69 -8.47 7.71 -1.35
CA VAL A 69 -7.65 6.98 -2.31
C VAL A 69 -7.51 7.78 -3.59
N SER A 70 -6.28 7.91 -4.09
CA SER A 70 -6.00 8.50 -5.40
C SER A 70 -4.92 7.70 -6.10
N LYS A 71 -5.22 7.16 -7.29
CA LYS A 71 -4.30 6.33 -8.09
C LYS A 71 -3.65 5.19 -7.27
N GLY A 72 -4.41 4.52 -6.41
CA GLY A 72 -3.93 3.45 -5.51
C GLY A 72 -3.20 3.93 -4.26
N LYS A 73 -2.91 5.22 -4.11
CA LYS A 73 -2.36 5.81 -2.88
C LYS A 73 -3.50 6.12 -1.92
N VAL A 74 -3.56 5.38 -0.82
CA VAL A 74 -4.54 5.54 0.25
C VAL A 74 -3.94 6.44 1.34
N THR A 75 -4.67 7.47 1.76
CA THR A 75 -4.30 8.39 2.84
C THR A 75 -5.31 8.26 3.97
N ALA A 76 -4.83 7.94 5.17
CA ALA A 76 -5.65 7.88 6.38
C ALA A 76 -5.94 9.31 6.87
N VAL A 77 -7.21 9.62 7.09
CA VAL A 77 -7.68 10.96 7.45
C VAL A 77 -8.06 11.00 8.94
N LYS A 78 -9.00 10.17 9.36
CA LYS A 78 -9.50 10.16 10.75
C LYS A 78 -9.80 8.74 11.22
N LYS A 79 -9.87 8.55 12.54
CA LYS A 79 -10.23 7.26 13.17
C LYS A 79 -11.52 6.71 12.55
N GLY A 80 -11.52 5.42 12.21
CA GLY A 80 -12.65 4.73 11.64
C GLY A 80 -12.25 3.54 10.78
N LYS A 81 -13.23 2.93 10.11
CA LYS A 81 -13.01 1.87 9.12
C LYS A 81 -13.49 2.34 7.75
N ALA A 82 -12.75 2.01 6.70
CA ALA A 82 -13.10 2.27 5.32
C ALA A 82 -12.70 1.09 4.45
N THR A 83 -13.46 0.81 3.41
CA THR A 83 -13.11 -0.21 2.42
C THR A 83 -12.74 0.48 1.11
N ILE A 84 -11.52 0.24 0.65
CA ILE A 84 -11.05 0.71 -0.65
C ILE A 84 -11.38 -0.37 -1.68
N LYS A 85 -12.05 0.00 -2.76
CA LYS A 85 -12.37 -0.90 -3.88
C LYS A 85 -11.55 -0.52 -5.10
N ALA A 86 -10.91 -1.51 -5.71
CA ALA A 86 -10.19 -1.40 -6.98
C ALA A 86 -10.92 -2.23 -8.03
N LYS A 87 -11.51 -1.56 -9.03
CA LYS A 87 -12.22 -2.20 -10.13
C LYS A 87 -11.30 -2.29 -11.34
N VAL A 88 -11.11 -3.51 -11.86
CA VAL A 88 -10.32 -3.80 -13.07
C VAL A 88 -11.21 -4.58 -14.02
N GLY A 89 -11.71 -3.90 -15.06
CA GLY A 89 -12.73 -4.47 -15.94
C GLY A 89 -13.99 -4.87 -15.16
N LYS A 90 -14.36 -6.16 -15.22
CA LYS A 90 -15.52 -6.72 -14.51
C LYS A 90 -15.20 -7.17 -13.06
N LYS A 91 -13.93 -7.31 -12.69
CA LYS A 91 -13.50 -7.80 -11.37
C LYS A 91 -13.31 -6.64 -10.38
N THR A 92 -13.70 -6.87 -9.13
CA THR A 92 -13.56 -5.89 -8.04
C THR A 92 -12.74 -6.48 -6.90
N TYR A 93 -11.69 -5.79 -6.51
CA TYR A 93 -10.81 -6.13 -5.39
C TYR A 93 -11.06 -5.17 -4.24
N THR A 94 -10.97 -5.65 -3.00
CA THR A 94 -11.26 -4.83 -1.82
C THR A 94 -10.13 -4.87 -0.80
N CYS A 95 -9.87 -3.73 -0.17
CA CYS A 95 -8.91 -3.57 0.92
C CYS A 95 -9.60 -2.92 2.12
N LYS A 96 -9.59 -3.59 3.27
CA LYS A 96 -10.14 -3.03 4.52
C LYS A 96 -9.08 -2.17 5.20
N ILE A 97 -9.36 -0.88 5.30
CA ILE A 97 -8.53 0.11 5.99
C ILE A 97 -9.12 0.38 7.36
N THR A 98 -8.31 0.21 8.40
CA THR A 98 -8.67 0.61 9.77
C THR A 98 -7.76 1.74 10.20
N VAL A 99 -8.34 2.90 10.46
CA VAL A 99 -7.61 4.05 11.00
C VAL A 99 -7.81 4.08 12.52
N LYS A 100 -6.74 3.90 13.28
CA LYS A 100 -6.76 3.98 14.75
C LYS A 100 -6.46 5.40 15.20
N ALA A 101 -6.98 5.79 16.36
CA ALA A 101 -6.55 7.03 16.99
C ALA A 101 -5.13 6.87 17.56
N PRO A 102 -4.35 7.97 17.62
CA PRO A 102 -3.09 7.96 18.36
C PRO A 102 -3.31 7.54 19.80
N ALA A 103 -2.40 6.73 20.33
CA ALA A 103 -2.52 6.20 21.68
C ALA A 103 -1.14 5.82 22.24
N LEU A 104 -1.01 5.91 23.56
CA LEU A 104 0.13 5.35 24.28
C LEU A 104 0.08 3.82 24.25
N SER A 105 1.26 3.18 24.23
CA SER A 105 1.40 1.73 24.31
C SER A 105 0.92 1.16 25.65
N GLN A 106 0.92 1.98 26.71
CA GLN A 106 0.52 1.64 28.06
C GLN A 106 -0.15 2.87 28.69
N LYS A 107 -1.26 2.68 29.42
CA LYS A 107 -1.92 3.74 30.20
C LYS A 107 -1.43 3.80 31.64
N LYS A 108 -0.94 2.65 32.14
CA LYS A 108 -0.37 2.47 33.47
C LYS A 108 0.94 1.72 33.32
N LEU A 109 1.91 2.09 34.12
CA LEU A 109 3.22 1.46 34.14
C LEU A 109 3.74 1.54 35.57
N ASN A 110 4.13 0.40 36.12
CA ASN A 110 4.77 0.33 37.42
C ASN A 110 6.28 0.34 37.18
N VAL A 111 7.00 1.24 37.85
CA VAL A 111 8.45 1.38 37.71
C VAL A 111 9.06 1.37 39.10
N THR A 112 10.10 0.57 39.29
CA THR A 112 10.87 0.52 40.53
C THR A 112 11.84 1.68 40.61
N VAL A 113 12.11 2.19 41.81
CA VAL A 113 13.09 3.26 42.04
C VAL A 113 14.43 2.91 41.39
N GLY A 114 15.03 3.87 40.68
CA GLY A 114 16.28 3.69 39.93
C GLY A 114 16.14 3.05 38.55
N SER A 115 14.99 2.46 38.22
CA SER A 115 14.75 1.85 36.91
C SER A 115 14.21 2.84 35.88
N LYS A 116 14.50 2.56 34.60
CA LYS A 116 13.97 3.33 33.46
C LYS A 116 13.00 2.45 32.66
N ALA A 117 11.91 3.04 32.20
CA ALA A 117 10.96 2.38 31.34
C ALA A 117 10.52 3.29 30.18
N THR A 118 10.17 2.69 29.04
CA THR A 118 9.82 3.44 27.81
C THR A 118 8.37 3.19 27.43
N VAL A 119 7.64 4.27 27.18
CA VAL A 119 6.28 4.23 26.62
C VAL A 119 6.31 4.78 25.20
N LYS A 120 5.67 4.09 24.26
CA LYS A 120 5.59 4.50 22.85
C LYS A 120 4.29 5.26 22.61
N LEU A 121 4.36 6.42 21.97
CA LEU A 121 3.20 7.12 21.43
C LEU A 121 3.02 6.72 19.96
N ASN A 122 1.96 5.98 19.66
CA ASN A 122 1.67 5.54 18.31
C ASN A 122 0.82 6.56 17.56
N GLY A 123 1.06 6.70 16.26
CA GLY A 123 0.16 7.42 15.35
C GLY A 123 0.23 8.93 15.37
N THR A 124 1.17 9.52 16.11
CA THR A 124 1.47 10.94 16.07
C THR A 124 2.91 11.21 16.52
N LYS A 125 3.40 12.44 16.32
CA LYS A 125 4.70 12.90 16.81
C LYS A 125 4.55 13.41 18.25
N ILE A 126 5.51 13.09 19.10
CA ILE A 126 5.59 13.65 20.46
C ILE A 126 5.98 15.13 20.34
N LYS A 127 5.09 16.03 20.75
CA LYS A 127 5.36 17.48 20.81
C LYS A 127 6.06 17.87 22.10
N SER A 128 5.53 17.42 23.24
CA SER A 128 6.06 17.66 24.57
C SER A 128 5.78 16.45 25.49
N VAL A 129 6.52 16.36 26.58
CA VAL A 129 6.30 15.41 27.67
C VAL A 129 6.40 16.15 29.00
N SER A 130 5.59 15.75 29.98
CA SER A 130 5.58 16.35 31.30
C SER A 130 5.27 15.31 32.37
N SER A 131 5.82 15.49 33.56
CA SER A 131 5.51 14.71 34.75
C SER A 131 4.79 15.59 35.75
N SER A 132 3.70 15.09 36.33
CA SER A 132 2.96 15.80 37.38
C SER A 132 3.78 15.95 38.67
N ASN A 133 4.68 15.00 38.96
CA ASN A 133 5.59 15.06 40.09
C ASN A 133 7.01 14.66 39.68
N LYS A 134 7.83 15.68 39.39
CA LYS A 134 9.22 15.51 38.95
C LYS A 134 10.14 14.94 40.03
N LYS A 135 9.77 15.01 41.32
CA LYS A 135 10.53 14.41 42.44
C LYS A 135 10.34 12.89 42.49
N VAL A 136 9.22 12.38 41.98
CA VAL A 136 8.91 10.94 41.95
C VAL A 136 9.39 10.29 40.65
N ALA A 137 9.14 10.95 39.51
CA ALA A 137 9.56 10.43 38.21
C ALA A 137 9.84 11.56 37.22
N THR A 138 10.95 11.45 36.49
CA THR A 138 11.28 12.33 35.38
C THR A 138 10.94 11.65 34.06
N ILE A 139 10.60 12.46 33.04
CA ILE A 139 10.29 11.97 31.70
C ILE A 139 11.10 12.75 30.68
N THR A 140 11.69 12.02 29.75
CA THR A 140 12.42 12.59 28.62
C THR A 140 11.88 12.03 27.32
N LYS A 141 11.79 12.88 26.30
CA LYS A 141 11.45 12.44 24.95
C LYS A 141 12.70 11.79 24.35
N LYS A 142 12.60 10.50 24.04
CA LYS A 142 13.61 9.83 23.22
C LYS A 142 13.38 10.22 21.75
N VAL A 143 14.36 10.89 21.15
CA VAL A 143 14.35 11.29 19.72
C VAL A 143 14.64 10.07 18.86
#